data_AF-A0A1Z4EYA1-F1
#
_entry.id   AF-A0A1Z4EYA1-F1
#
_cell.length_a   1.000
_cell.length_b   1.000
_cell.length_c   1.000
_cell.angle_alpha   90.00
_cell.angle_beta   90.00
_cell.angle_gamma   90.00
#
_symmetry.space_group_name_H-M   'P 1'
#
loop_
_entity.id
_entity.type
_entity.pdbx_description
1 polymer ?
#
loop_
_entity_poly.entity_id
_entity_poly.type
_entity_poly.pdbx_seq_one_letter_code
_entity_poly.pdbx_strand_id
1 'polypeptide(L)'
;MDAFFASVEQLTRPTLRERPVLVGGTGGRGVVAGASYEARVFGARSAMPMHQARRLVGISAVVLPPRGAVYGVASRRVFATVRSMIPVLEQLSFDEAFGEPAELAGATTETVGQYIDELRSRVLAETGLTASVGAGSGKQLAKIASGLAKPDGVRIIAPTEERSLLDDLPVRKLWGIGPVAEERLNRLGINTIGQFAALQTGELASVLGGTIGPALHQLARGIDERPVAERAETKQISAESTFADDLTTLDQLREAIEPIGAHAHRRLIKHGRGVRTVTVKLRRSDMSILTRSATLPYATTERAVLMSAARRLLLDPVEIGPIRLVGVGFSGFSDTQQASLFPDLDQTESIAETDESASAVAAPEPRVVSWGVGDDVSHPEFGHGWIQGTGHGVMTVRFETRGSGPGIARTFGVDDPGVTRADPVASLDWPQESAEPVDDGTEI
;
A
#
# COMPACT_ATOMS: atom_id res chain seq x y z
N MET A 1 12.76 3.61 3.07
CA MET A 1 12.99 2.57 4.10
C MET A 1 13.27 1.23 3.47
N ASP A 2 13.88 0.35 4.25
CA ASP A 2 14.31 -0.98 3.84
C ASP A 2 13.30 -2.06 4.22
N ALA A 3 12.89 -2.87 3.23
CA ALA A 3 11.90 -3.95 3.38
C ALA A 3 10.71 -3.61 4.30
N PHE A 4 10.16 -2.38 4.17
CA PHE A 4 9.43 -1.67 5.22
C PHE A 4 8.45 -2.52 6.05
N PHE A 5 7.46 -3.16 5.42
CA PHE A 5 6.48 -3.96 6.18
C PHE A 5 7.14 -5.11 6.95
N ALA A 6 8.07 -5.85 6.34
CA ALA A 6 8.76 -6.93 7.04
C ALA A 6 9.65 -6.39 8.17
N SER A 7 10.33 -5.26 7.95
CA SER A 7 11.17 -4.63 8.98
C SER A 7 10.34 -4.13 10.17
N VAL A 8 9.14 -3.58 9.94
CA VAL A 8 8.21 -3.21 11.03
C VAL A 8 7.73 -4.43 11.79
N GLU A 9 7.46 -5.53 11.09
CA GLU A 9 7.11 -6.80 11.73
C GLU A 9 8.27 -7.34 12.58
N GLN A 10 9.51 -7.33 12.07
CA GLN A 10 10.69 -7.76 12.82
C GLN A 10 11.07 -6.81 13.98
N LEU A 11 10.73 -5.52 13.86
CA LEU A 11 10.91 -4.52 14.90
C LEU A 11 10.00 -4.80 16.10
N THR A 12 8.71 -5.05 15.83
CA THR A 12 7.67 -5.27 16.86
C THR A 12 7.58 -6.70 17.35
N ARG A 13 8.15 -7.66 16.60
CA ARG A 13 8.24 -9.08 16.94
C ARG A 13 9.71 -9.51 16.92
N PRO A 14 10.51 -9.18 17.96
CA PRO A 14 11.96 -9.30 17.92
C PRO A 14 12.49 -10.71 17.66
N THR A 15 11.72 -11.75 17.98
CA THR A 15 12.08 -13.15 17.65
C THR A 15 12.10 -13.42 16.13
N LEU A 16 11.56 -12.52 15.31
CA LEU A 16 11.55 -12.62 13.84
C LEU A 16 12.76 -11.98 13.16
N ARG A 17 13.65 -11.31 13.90
CA ARG A 17 14.90 -10.81 13.33
C ARG A 17 15.68 -11.97 12.72
N GLU A 18 16.29 -11.73 11.55
CA GLU A 18 17.06 -12.73 10.80
C GLU A 18 16.22 -13.92 10.26
N ARG A 19 14.89 -13.87 10.39
CA ARG A 19 13.97 -14.86 9.84
C ARG A 19 13.43 -14.40 8.48
N PRO A 20 13.17 -15.33 7.54
CA PRO A 20 12.57 -14.97 6.26
C PRO A 20 11.07 -14.70 6.44
N VAL A 21 10.75 -13.44 6.73
CA VAL A 21 9.40 -12.91 6.90
C VAL A 21 8.79 -12.49 5.56
N LEU A 22 7.54 -12.91 5.32
CA LEU A 22 6.68 -12.53 4.22
C LEU A 22 5.38 -11.91 4.79
N VAL A 23 5.15 -10.64 4.48
CA VAL A 23 3.92 -9.93 4.85
C VAL A 23 2.99 -9.90 3.67
N GLY A 24 1.72 -10.27 3.85
CA GLY A 24 0.72 -10.16 2.79
C GLY A 24 -0.52 -11.00 3.01
N GLY A 25 -1.35 -11.11 1.97
CA GLY A 25 -2.56 -11.94 2.03
C GLY A 25 -2.22 -13.41 2.19
N THR A 26 -2.84 -14.08 3.16
CA THR A 26 -2.64 -15.51 3.46
C THR A 26 -3.59 -16.44 2.70
N GLY A 27 -4.67 -15.89 2.11
CA GLY A 27 -5.62 -16.65 1.29
C GLY A 27 -5.04 -17.10 -0.06
N GLY A 28 -5.74 -17.99 -0.77
CA GLY A 28 -5.25 -18.62 -2.01
C GLY A 28 -4.88 -17.66 -3.15
N ARG A 29 -5.39 -16.42 -3.12
CA ARG A 29 -5.13 -15.36 -4.09
C ARG A 29 -4.24 -14.23 -3.54
N GLY A 30 -3.69 -14.42 -2.34
CA GLY A 30 -2.85 -13.45 -1.67
C GLY A 30 -1.51 -13.24 -2.39
N VAL A 31 -1.01 -12.01 -2.26
CA VAL A 31 0.30 -11.60 -2.76
C VAL A 31 1.17 -11.10 -1.61
N VAL A 32 2.48 -11.19 -1.78
CA VAL A 32 3.46 -10.61 -0.85
C VAL A 32 3.41 -9.10 -0.97
N ALA A 33 3.00 -8.41 0.10
CA ALA A 33 3.09 -6.97 0.23
C ALA A 33 4.53 -6.54 0.54
N GLY A 34 5.18 -7.23 1.48
CA GLY A 34 6.58 -6.99 1.85
C GLY A 34 7.35 -8.28 2.10
N ALA A 35 8.54 -8.41 1.52
CA ALA A 35 9.48 -9.48 1.80
C ALA A 35 10.73 -8.92 2.48
N SER A 36 11.09 -9.54 3.62
CA SER A 36 12.37 -9.35 4.31
C SER A 36 13.57 -9.66 3.41
N TYR A 37 14.76 -9.15 3.75
CA TYR A 37 15.96 -9.43 2.97
C TYR A 37 16.34 -10.92 3.03
N GLU A 38 16.10 -11.54 4.17
CA GLU A 38 16.29 -12.96 4.45
C GLU A 38 15.37 -13.81 3.55
N ALA A 39 14.13 -13.38 3.31
CA ALA A 39 13.26 -14.04 2.33
C ALA A 39 13.70 -13.82 0.88
N ARG A 40 14.26 -12.64 0.56
CA ARG A 40 14.76 -12.31 -0.78
C ARG A 40 15.96 -13.14 -1.21
N VAL A 41 16.77 -13.63 -0.27
CA VAL A 41 17.87 -14.59 -0.56
C VAL A 41 17.34 -15.83 -1.30
N PHE A 42 16.12 -16.28 -0.98
CA PHE A 42 15.47 -17.41 -1.65
C PHE A 42 14.72 -17.02 -2.94
N GLY A 43 14.79 -15.76 -3.36
CA GLY A 43 14.11 -15.24 -4.55
C GLY A 43 12.67 -14.78 -4.33
N ALA A 44 12.17 -14.77 -3.08
CA ALA A 44 10.87 -14.17 -2.78
C ALA A 44 10.92 -12.64 -2.97
N ARG A 45 9.84 -12.05 -3.48
CA ARG A 45 9.76 -10.60 -3.76
C ARG A 45 8.35 -10.06 -3.56
N SER A 46 8.23 -8.76 -3.32
CA SER A 46 6.93 -8.08 -3.31
C SER A 46 6.18 -8.29 -4.63
N ALA A 47 4.84 -8.27 -4.56
CA ALA A 47 3.90 -8.59 -5.63
C ALA A 47 3.97 -10.05 -6.17
N MET A 48 4.84 -10.92 -5.63
CA MET A 48 4.80 -12.34 -5.93
C MET A 48 3.56 -13.00 -5.30
N PRO A 49 2.90 -13.98 -5.97
CA PRO A 49 1.88 -14.80 -5.34
C PRO A 49 2.41 -15.45 -4.05
N MET A 50 1.65 -15.37 -2.95
CA MET A 50 2.10 -15.81 -1.63
C MET A 50 2.49 -17.29 -1.62
N HIS A 51 1.73 -18.14 -2.31
CA HIS A 51 2.04 -19.58 -2.41
C HIS A 51 3.40 -19.85 -3.08
N GLN A 52 3.77 -19.06 -4.09
CA GLN A 52 5.06 -19.18 -4.78
C GLN A 52 6.19 -18.73 -3.87
N ALA A 53 6.02 -17.59 -3.19
CA ALA A 53 7.01 -17.07 -2.24
C ALA A 53 7.28 -18.06 -1.09
N ARG A 54 6.22 -18.64 -0.51
CA ARG A 54 6.33 -19.68 0.51
C ARG A 54 7.08 -20.92 0.01
N ARG A 55 6.82 -21.34 -1.22
CA ARG A 55 7.51 -22.49 -1.82
C ARG A 55 9.00 -22.22 -2.05
N LEU A 56 9.37 -20.99 -2.42
CA LEU A 56 10.77 -20.59 -2.61
C LEU A 56 11.55 -20.60 -1.29
N VAL A 57 10.97 -20.03 -0.23
CA VAL A 57 11.60 -19.97 1.10
C VAL A 57 11.59 -21.32 1.81
N GLY A 58 10.52 -22.10 1.64
CA GLY A 58 10.36 -23.41 2.25
C GLY A 58 9.90 -23.35 3.71
N ILE A 59 10.36 -24.30 4.52
CA ILE A 59 9.88 -24.53 5.90
C ILE A 59 10.20 -23.37 6.86
N SER A 60 11.20 -22.56 6.55
CA SER A 60 11.62 -21.44 7.39
C SER A 60 10.72 -20.20 7.25
N ALA A 61 9.84 -20.17 6.24
CA ALA A 61 9.02 -19.03 5.89
C ALA A 61 8.06 -18.64 7.02
N VAL A 62 8.16 -17.40 7.48
CA VAL A 62 7.19 -16.80 8.41
C VAL A 62 6.24 -15.92 7.62
N VAL A 63 4.95 -16.24 7.63
CA VAL A 63 3.94 -15.49 6.88
C VAL A 63 3.04 -14.76 7.86
N LEU A 64 2.92 -13.44 7.69
CA LEU A 64 2.13 -12.58 8.57
C LEU A 64 1.09 -11.79 7.76
N PRO A 65 -0.15 -11.64 8.30
CA PRO A 65 -1.11 -10.71 7.74
C PRO A 65 -0.61 -9.26 7.91
N PRO A 66 -0.97 -8.35 7.01
CA PRO A 66 -0.57 -6.95 7.12
C PRO A 66 -1.26 -6.24 8.28
N ARG A 67 -0.50 -5.43 9.04
CA ARG A 67 -1.01 -4.56 10.11
C ARG A 67 -0.96 -3.09 9.71
N GLY A 68 -1.91 -2.67 8.86
CA GLY A 68 -1.93 -1.33 8.25
C GLY A 68 -1.82 -0.16 9.25
N ALA A 69 -2.51 -0.24 10.39
CA ALA A 69 -2.43 0.77 11.45
C ALA A 69 -0.99 0.95 11.99
N VAL A 70 -0.29 -0.15 12.24
CA VAL A 70 1.11 -0.15 12.70
C VAL A 70 2.02 0.47 11.66
N TYR A 71 1.84 0.10 10.39
CA TYR A 71 2.62 0.65 9.28
C TYR A 71 2.40 2.16 9.11
N GLY A 72 1.16 2.63 9.31
CA GLY A 72 0.83 4.06 9.29
C GLY A 72 1.55 4.84 10.38
N VAL A 73 1.50 4.36 11.63
CA VAL A 73 2.21 4.98 12.75
C VAL A 73 3.73 5.01 12.50
N ALA A 74 4.30 3.89 12.04
CA ALA A 74 5.72 3.80 11.72
C ALA A 74 6.14 4.76 10.58
N SER A 75 5.37 4.80 9.50
CA SER A 75 5.59 5.71 8.36
C SER A 75 5.57 7.17 8.81
N ARG A 76 4.55 7.57 9.59
CA ARG A 76 4.45 8.95 10.11
C ARG A 76 5.65 9.32 10.97
N ARG A 77 6.08 8.45 11.88
CA ARG A 77 7.25 8.70 12.74
C ARG A 77 8.54 8.83 11.93
N VAL A 78 8.73 7.96 10.93
CA VAL A 78 9.86 8.06 9.98
C VAL A 78 9.85 9.41 9.27
N PHE A 79 8.73 9.77 8.62
CA PHE A 79 8.69 11.01 7.83
C PHE A 79 8.69 12.27 8.70
N ALA A 80 8.16 12.24 9.93
CA ALA A 80 8.35 13.33 10.89
C ALA A 80 9.84 13.54 11.21
N THR A 81 10.58 12.45 11.42
CA THR A 81 12.04 12.50 11.63
C THR A 81 12.74 13.08 10.41
N VAL A 82 12.42 12.64 9.20
CA VAL A 82 13.01 13.17 7.96
C VAL A 82 12.66 14.66 7.77
N ARG A 83 11.42 15.06 8.05
CA ARG A 83 10.95 16.45 7.93
C ARG A 83 11.65 17.42 8.87
N SER A 84 12.18 16.93 9.99
CA SER A 84 12.99 17.75 10.90
C SER A 84 14.30 18.24 10.25
N MET A 85 14.77 17.55 9.20
CA MET A 85 15.97 17.92 8.43
C MET A 85 15.63 18.42 7.02
N ILE A 86 14.57 17.88 6.40
CA ILE A 86 14.15 18.20 5.03
C ILE A 86 12.69 18.68 5.05
N PRO A 87 12.44 19.99 5.15
CA PRO A 87 11.08 20.50 5.36
C PRO A 87 10.10 20.12 4.24
N VAL A 88 10.56 20.12 2.98
CA VAL A 88 9.76 19.78 1.81
C VAL A 88 10.06 18.35 1.36
N LEU A 89 9.07 17.47 1.44
CA LEU A 89 9.18 16.08 1.02
C LEU A 89 8.07 15.71 0.05
N GLU A 90 8.45 15.11 -1.07
CA GLU A 90 7.50 14.48 -1.99
C GLU A 90 7.32 13.01 -1.61
N GLN A 91 6.38 12.74 -0.70
CA GLN A 91 6.08 11.37 -0.27
C GLN A 91 5.37 10.58 -1.38
N LEU A 92 5.97 9.45 -1.77
CA LEU A 92 5.46 8.55 -2.82
C LEU A 92 4.63 7.39 -2.24
N SER A 93 5.03 6.89 -1.07
CA SER A 93 4.44 5.71 -0.41
C SER A 93 4.60 5.79 1.12
N PHE A 94 4.24 4.71 1.82
CA PHE A 94 4.52 4.54 3.25
C PHE A 94 6.02 4.59 3.61
N ASP A 95 6.91 4.42 2.64
CA ASP A 95 8.31 4.13 2.91
C ASP A 95 9.30 4.82 1.96
N GLU A 96 8.81 5.68 1.06
CA GLU A 96 9.60 6.37 0.06
C GLU A 96 9.15 7.82 -0.13
N ALA A 97 10.14 8.72 -0.21
CA ALA A 97 9.94 10.12 -0.56
C ALA A 97 11.16 10.65 -1.32
N PHE A 98 10.97 11.74 -2.06
CA PHE A 98 12.05 12.60 -2.52
C PHE A 98 12.21 13.80 -1.60
N GLY A 99 13.44 14.29 -1.46
CA GLY A 99 13.79 15.51 -0.75
C GLY A 99 14.88 16.25 -1.51
N GLU A 100 14.86 17.58 -1.45
CA GLU A 100 15.86 18.46 -2.06
C GLU A 100 16.25 19.55 -1.07
N PRO A 101 17.20 19.26 -0.13
CA PRO A 101 17.60 20.23 0.88
C PRO A 101 18.35 21.39 0.24
N ALA A 102 17.83 22.61 0.39
CA ALA A 102 18.42 23.81 -0.23
C ALA A 102 19.87 24.08 0.21
N GLU A 103 20.23 23.69 1.43
CA GLU A 103 21.59 23.81 1.97
C GLU A 103 22.63 22.91 1.29
N LEU A 104 22.18 21.88 0.56
CA LEU A 104 23.06 21.00 -0.21
C LEU A 104 23.26 21.49 -1.65
N ALA A 105 22.66 22.61 -2.05
CA ALA A 105 22.87 23.18 -3.37
C ALA A 105 24.35 23.52 -3.61
N GLY A 106 24.96 22.86 -4.60
CA GLY A 106 26.40 23.02 -4.92
C GLY A 106 27.36 22.35 -3.94
N ALA A 107 26.85 21.55 -2.99
CA ALA A 107 27.68 20.83 -2.04
C ALA A 107 28.49 19.72 -2.71
N THR A 108 29.62 19.35 -2.08
CA THR A 108 30.43 18.21 -2.52
C THR A 108 29.73 16.88 -2.18
N THR A 109 30.11 15.81 -2.88
CA THR A 109 29.60 14.46 -2.57
C THR A 109 29.92 14.01 -1.15
N GLU A 110 31.04 14.48 -0.57
CA GLU A 110 31.40 14.21 0.83
C GLU A 110 30.42 14.86 1.80
N THR A 111 30.11 16.14 1.60
CA THR A 111 29.12 16.88 2.41
C THR A 111 27.73 16.24 2.32
N VAL A 112 27.31 15.84 1.11
CA VAL A 112 26.04 15.12 0.91
C VAL A 112 26.05 13.78 1.66
N GLY A 113 27.18 13.05 1.66
CA GLY A 113 27.33 11.81 2.41
C GLY A 113 27.16 11.99 3.91
N GLN A 114 27.82 12.99 4.49
CA GLN A 114 27.70 13.31 5.91
C GLN A 114 26.25 13.64 6.30
N TYR A 115 25.56 14.45 5.48
CA TYR A 115 24.15 14.77 5.69
C TYR A 115 23.25 13.52 5.67
N ILE A 116 23.48 12.63 4.71
CA ILE A 116 22.71 11.39 4.58
C ILE A 116 22.98 10.46 5.78
N ASP A 117 24.22 10.34 6.23
CA ASP A 117 24.56 9.51 7.39
C ASP A 117 23.93 10.04 8.68
N GLU A 118 23.89 11.36 8.87
CA GLU A 118 23.15 11.98 9.97
C GLU A 118 21.65 11.67 9.88
N LEU A 119 21.05 11.84 8.70
CA LEU A 119 19.63 11.54 8.46
C LEU A 119 19.30 10.08 8.79
N ARG A 120 20.10 9.15 8.29
CA ARG A 120 19.93 7.71 8.54
C ARG A 120 20.08 7.38 10.01
N SER A 121 21.08 7.96 10.68
CA SER A 121 21.32 7.77 12.11
C SER A 121 20.15 8.26 12.96
N ARG A 122 19.57 9.42 12.62
CA ARG A 122 18.38 9.96 13.30
C ARG A 122 17.15 9.09 13.08
N VAL A 123 16.88 8.66 11.84
CA VAL A 123 15.76 7.75 11.54
C VAL A 123 15.91 6.44 12.33
N LEU A 124 17.11 5.85 12.36
CA LEU A 124 17.37 4.64 13.13
C LEU A 124 17.19 4.85 14.63
N ALA A 125 17.69 5.96 15.19
CA ALA A 125 17.55 6.26 16.61
C ALA A 125 16.08 6.46 17.02
N GLU A 126 15.31 7.21 16.24
CA GLU A 126 13.91 7.55 16.55
C GLU A 126 12.94 6.39 16.32
N THR A 127 13.23 5.51 15.37
CA THR A 127 12.26 4.49 14.94
C THR A 127 12.75 3.06 15.14
N GLY A 128 14.06 2.82 15.17
CA GLY A 128 14.65 1.48 15.09
C GLY A 128 14.58 0.85 13.69
N LEU A 129 14.19 1.61 12.66
CA LEU A 129 14.12 1.15 11.27
C LEU A 129 15.29 1.71 10.46
N THR A 130 15.83 0.90 9.56
CA THR A 130 16.90 1.29 8.65
C THR A 130 16.37 1.90 7.36
N ALA A 131 17.17 2.79 6.78
CA ALA A 131 16.87 3.46 5.53
C ALA A 131 18.08 3.44 4.60
N SER A 132 17.86 2.97 3.37
CA SER A 132 18.78 3.21 2.26
C SER A 132 18.45 4.54 1.59
N VAL A 133 19.48 5.33 1.30
CA VAL A 133 19.33 6.68 0.72
C VAL A 133 20.19 6.80 -0.54
N GLY A 134 19.58 7.38 -1.58
CA GLY A 134 20.25 7.65 -2.84
C GLY A 134 20.24 9.14 -3.16
N ALA A 135 21.34 9.66 -3.68
CA ALA A 135 21.46 11.02 -4.17
C ALA A 135 22.01 11.06 -5.60
N GLY A 136 21.61 12.06 -6.38
CA GLY A 136 22.03 12.31 -7.75
C GLY A 136 21.28 13.48 -8.35
N SER A 137 21.59 13.90 -9.58
CA SER A 137 20.85 15.00 -10.21
C SER A 137 19.40 14.61 -10.53
N GLY A 138 18.46 15.32 -9.91
CA GLY A 138 17.02 15.08 -10.08
C GLY A 138 16.51 13.75 -9.51
N LYS A 139 15.21 13.54 -9.61
CA LYS A 139 14.50 12.42 -8.98
C LYS A 139 14.89 11.07 -9.58
N GLN A 140 15.09 10.99 -10.90
CA GLN A 140 15.38 9.75 -11.60
C GLN A 140 16.69 9.11 -11.13
N LEU A 141 17.77 9.89 -11.03
CA LEU A 141 19.06 9.38 -10.57
C LEU A 141 19.02 9.10 -9.07
N ALA A 142 18.42 9.97 -8.25
CA ALA A 142 18.22 9.70 -6.83
C ALA A 142 17.45 8.38 -6.57
N LYS A 143 16.41 8.10 -7.38
CA LYS A 143 15.63 6.85 -7.33
C LYS A 143 16.44 5.61 -7.74
N ILE A 144 17.30 5.72 -8.75
CA ILE A 144 18.20 4.64 -9.17
C ILE A 144 19.25 4.40 -8.09
N ALA A 145 19.88 5.48 -7.61
CA ALA A 145 20.86 5.44 -6.53
C ALA A 145 20.30 4.77 -5.29
N SER A 146 19.09 5.13 -4.86
CA SER A 146 18.47 4.55 -3.66
C SER A 146 18.17 3.06 -3.85
N GLY A 147 17.89 2.61 -5.08
CA GLY A 147 17.77 1.20 -5.40
C GLY A 147 19.10 0.44 -5.36
N LEU A 148 20.20 1.07 -5.80
CA LEU A 148 21.56 0.51 -5.75
C LEU A 148 22.16 0.52 -4.34
N ALA A 149 21.68 1.41 -3.47
CA ALA A 149 22.11 1.54 -2.09
C ALA A 149 21.56 0.44 -1.16
N LYS A 150 20.51 -0.28 -1.56
CA LYS A 150 19.83 -1.27 -0.70
C LYS A 150 20.65 -2.55 -0.52
N PRO A 151 20.64 -3.18 0.69
CA PRO A 151 20.04 -2.72 1.94
C PRO A 151 20.95 -1.79 2.78
N ASP A 152 20.33 -1.00 3.67
CA ASP A 152 20.97 -0.16 4.69
C ASP A 152 22.23 0.58 4.22
N GLY A 153 22.17 1.16 3.02
CA GLY A 153 23.33 1.78 2.39
C GLY A 153 23.06 3.17 1.85
N VAL A 154 24.14 3.77 1.37
CA VAL A 154 24.14 5.09 0.74
C VAL A 154 24.78 4.98 -0.64
N ARG A 155 24.15 5.58 -1.65
CA ARG A 155 24.75 5.74 -2.98
C ARG A 155 24.55 7.17 -3.45
N ILE A 156 25.65 7.87 -3.69
CA ILE A 156 25.65 9.24 -4.23
C ILE A 156 26.20 9.14 -5.63
N ILE A 157 25.40 9.44 -6.65
CA ILE A 157 25.83 9.48 -8.05
C ILE A 157 26.36 10.88 -8.33
N ALA A 158 27.67 11.01 -8.59
CA ALA A 158 28.29 12.30 -8.92
C ALA A 158 27.97 12.71 -10.37
N PRO A 159 27.84 14.01 -10.69
CA PRO A 159 27.54 14.48 -12.05
C PRO A 159 28.45 13.90 -13.15
N THR A 160 29.72 13.66 -12.82
CA THR A 160 30.71 13.12 -13.76
C THR A 160 30.52 11.64 -14.11
N GLU A 161 29.80 10.86 -13.30
CA GLU A 161 29.53 9.43 -13.55
C GLU A 161 28.10 9.15 -14.04
N GLU A 162 27.20 10.13 -14.01
CA GLU A 162 25.77 9.95 -14.31
C GLU A 162 25.53 9.30 -15.67
N ARG A 163 26.19 9.81 -16.71
CA ARG A 163 25.96 9.34 -18.08
C ARG A 163 26.45 7.91 -18.27
N SER A 164 27.69 7.61 -17.85
CA SER A 164 28.25 6.27 -17.94
C SER A 164 27.43 5.25 -17.15
N LEU A 165 26.99 5.63 -15.95
CA LEU A 165 26.15 4.76 -15.14
C LEU A 165 24.81 4.48 -15.83
N LEU A 166 24.13 5.52 -16.32
CA LEU A 166 22.86 5.34 -17.01
C LEU A 166 23.02 4.46 -18.25
N ASP A 167 24.01 4.71 -19.10
CA ASP A 167 24.15 4.04 -20.39
C ASP A 167 24.21 2.50 -20.27
N ASP A 168 24.85 1.99 -19.23
CA ASP A 168 25.07 0.56 -18.97
C ASP A 168 23.89 -0.12 -18.26
N LEU A 169 22.99 0.63 -17.63
CA LEU A 169 21.89 0.05 -16.87
C LEU A 169 20.83 -0.56 -17.79
N PRO A 170 20.22 -1.70 -17.41
CA PRO A 170 19.06 -2.23 -18.10
C PRO A 170 17.95 -1.20 -18.16
N VAL A 171 17.25 -1.12 -19.29
CA VAL A 171 16.20 -0.10 -19.53
C VAL A 171 15.10 -0.13 -18.46
N ARG A 172 14.87 -1.30 -17.87
CA ARG A 172 13.94 -1.53 -16.75
C ARG A 172 14.25 -0.76 -15.46
N LYS A 173 15.49 -0.27 -15.31
CA LYS A 173 15.92 0.57 -14.17
C LYS A 173 15.40 2.00 -14.27
N LEU A 174 14.99 2.45 -15.45
CA LEU A 174 14.38 3.77 -15.62
C LEU A 174 13.03 3.82 -14.89
N TRP A 175 12.82 4.87 -14.09
CA TRP A 175 11.61 5.01 -13.30
C TRP A 175 10.45 5.41 -14.22
N GLY A 176 9.44 4.54 -14.30
CA GLY A 176 8.33 4.66 -15.26
C GLY A 176 8.32 3.56 -16.32
N ILE A 177 9.40 2.78 -16.46
CA ILE A 177 9.41 1.59 -17.31
C ILE A 177 9.03 0.34 -16.49
N GLY A 178 7.82 -0.15 -16.71
CA GLY A 178 7.34 -1.43 -16.17
C GLY A 178 7.60 -2.62 -17.12
N PRO A 179 7.23 -3.85 -16.71
CA PRO A 179 7.51 -5.07 -17.49
C PRO A 179 6.96 -5.04 -18.93
N VAL A 180 5.79 -4.45 -19.15
CA VAL A 180 5.17 -4.35 -20.48
C VAL A 180 5.96 -3.41 -21.40
N ALA A 181 6.42 -2.27 -20.87
CA ALA A 181 7.23 -1.32 -21.62
C ALA A 181 8.62 -1.89 -21.90
N GLU A 182 9.23 -2.56 -20.92
CA GLU A 182 10.49 -3.30 -21.06
C GLU A 182 10.40 -4.35 -22.17
N GLU A 183 9.37 -5.20 -22.16
CA GLU A 183 9.18 -6.24 -23.19
C GLU A 183 9.04 -5.63 -24.60
N ARG A 184 8.35 -4.48 -24.71
CA ARG A 184 8.21 -3.77 -25.99
C ARG A 184 9.55 -3.23 -26.49
N LEU A 185 10.37 -2.66 -25.60
CA LEU A 185 11.71 -2.15 -25.91
C LEU A 185 12.66 -3.28 -26.28
N ASN A 186 12.67 -4.38 -25.52
CA ASN A 186 13.52 -5.54 -25.78
C ASN A 186 13.22 -6.17 -27.15
N ARG A 187 11.94 -6.22 -27.57
CA ARG A 187 11.55 -6.68 -28.92
C ARG A 187 12.13 -5.84 -30.06
N LEU A 188 12.50 -4.60 -29.77
CA LEU A 188 13.16 -3.68 -30.71
C LEU A 188 14.69 -3.68 -30.55
N GLY A 189 15.24 -4.58 -29.73
CA GLY A 189 16.68 -4.66 -29.45
C GLY A 189 17.18 -3.61 -28.44
N ILE A 190 16.28 -2.86 -27.80
CA ILE A 190 16.62 -1.83 -26.82
C ILE A 190 16.57 -2.44 -25.42
N ASN A 191 17.74 -2.79 -24.91
CA ASN A 191 17.91 -3.48 -23.63
C ASN A 191 18.49 -2.56 -22.54
N THR A 192 19.22 -1.50 -22.92
CA THR A 192 19.85 -0.56 -21.97
C THR A 192 19.22 0.84 -22.05
N ILE A 193 19.39 1.61 -20.98
CA ILE A 193 18.98 3.03 -20.95
C ILE A 193 19.77 3.82 -22.01
N GLY A 194 21.05 3.53 -22.22
CA GLY A 194 21.86 4.21 -23.25
C GLY A 194 21.34 3.97 -24.66
N GLN A 195 20.94 2.74 -24.98
CA GLN A 195 20.29 2.41 -26.25
C GLN A 195 18.97 3.16 -26.42
N PHE A 196 18.17 3.26 -25.36
CA PHE A 196 16.91 4.01 -25.41
C PHE A 196 17.16 5.53 -25.57
N ALA A 197 18.15 6.08 -24.87
CA ALA A 197 18.55 7.48 -24.95
C ALA A 197 19.07 7.88 -26.36
N ALA A 198 19.61 6.93 -27.12
CA ALA A 198 20.12 7.15 -28.47
C ALA A 198 19.03 7.23 -29.56
N LEU A 199 17.78 6.89 -29.24
CA LEU A 199 16.66 6.99 -30.19
C LEU A 199 16.40 8.44 -30.63
N GLN A 200 15.93 8.60 -31.86
CA GLN A 200 15.46 9.88 -32.36
C GLN A 200 14.03 10.18 -31.88
N THR A 201 13.72 11.47 -31.69
CA THR A 201 12.43 11.92 -31.14
C THR A 201 11.22 11.39 -31.90
N GLY A 202 11.32 11.23 -33.23
CA GLY A 202 10.25 10.70 -34.07
C GLY A 202 9.92 9.22 -33.80
N GLU A 203 10.87 8.46 -33.27
CA GLU A 203 10.71 7.03 -32.95
C GLU A 203 10.01 6.83 -31.59
N LEU A 204 10.08 7.82 -30.69
CA LEU A 204 9.59 7.67 -29.31
C LEU A 204 8.08 7.43 -29.23
N ALA A 205 7.32 8.14 -30.07
CA ALA A 205 5.87 8.06 -30.10
C ALA A 205 5.39 6.67 -30.56
N SER A 206 6.10 6.05 -31.50
CA SER A 206 5.77 4.71 -32.00
C SER A 206 6.18 3.60 -31.03
N VAL A 207 7.16 3.85 -30.15
CA VAL A 207 7.64 2.86 -29.16
C VAL A 207 6.86 2.91 -27.85
N LEU A 208 6.71 4.07 -27.20
CA LEU A 208 6.08 4.19 -25.87
C LEU A 208 4.87 5.14 -25.82
N GLY A 209 4.42 5.62 -26.98
CA GLY A 209 3.32 6.57 -27.10
C GLY A 209 3.79 8.03 -27.02
N GLY A 210 3.02 8.92 -27.65
CA GLY A 210 3.41 10.33 -27.84
C GLY A 210 3.50 11.17 -26.56
N THR A 211 2.92 10.71 -25.45
CA THR A 211 2.93 11.45 -24.18
C THR A 211 4.04 10.99 -23.25
N ILE A 212 4.17 9.68 -23.02
CA ILE A 212 5.10 9.12 -22.03
C ILE A 212 6.49 8.91 -22.63
N GLY A 213 6.58 8.54 -23.90
CA GLY A 213 7.86 8.27 -24.59
C GLY A 213 8.85 9.43 -24.51
N PRO A 214 8.47 10.66 -24.89
CA PRO A 214 9.34 11.83 -24.80
C PRO A 214 9.84 12.12 -23.39
N ALA A 215 8.97 12.01 -22.38
CA ALA A 215 9.35 12.25 -20.99
C ALA A 215 10.38 11.21 -20.50
N LEU A 216 10.14 9.92 -20.75
CA LEU A 216 11.09 8.86 -20.39
C LEU A 216 12.41 9.00 -21.15
N HIS A 217 12.39 9.47 -22.40
CA HIS A 217 13.60 9.70 -23.18
C HIS A 217 14.50 10.79 -22.58
N GLN A 218 13.91 11.87 -22.07
CA GLN A 218 14.66 12.90 -21.32
C GLN A 218 15.30 12.31 -20.06
N LEU A 219 14.55 11.51 -19.29
CA LEU A 219 15.06 10.83 -18.10
C LEU A 219 16.21 9.87 -18.44
N ALA A 220 16.12 9.14 -19.56
CA ALA A 220 17.19 8.27 -20.05
C ALA A 220 18.45 9.05 -20.48
N ARG A 221 18.29 10.34 -20.79
CA ARG A 221 19.39 11.26 -21.07
C ARG A 221 19.95 11.94 -19.82
N GLY A 222 19.44 11.62 -18.64
CA GLY A 222 19.81 12.26 -17.37
C GLY A 222 19.17 13.63 -17.17
N ILE A 223 18.18 13.99 -17.97
CA ILE A 223 17.50 15.29 -17.89
C ILE A 223 16.21 15.10 -17.10
N ASP A 224 16.21 15.57 -15.85
CA ASP A 224 15.06 15.50 -14.94
C ASP A 224 14.85 16.84 -14.22
N GLU A 225 14.00 17.69 -14.79
CA GLU A 225 13.68 19.02 -14.25
C GLU A 225 12.46 19.02 -13.32
N ARG A 226 11.95 17.84 -12.93
CA ARG A 226 10.76 17.75 -12.07
C ARG A 226 11.10 18.21 -10.65
N PRO A 227 10.47 19.29 -10.14
CA PRO A 227 10.77 19.78 -8.79
C PRO A 227 10.28 18.79 -7.74
N VAL A 228 10.97 18.70 -6.60
CA VAL A 228 10.41 18.05 -5.40
C VAL A 228 9.31 18.96 -4.86
N ALA A 229 8.08 18.45 -4.78
CA ALA A 229 6.93 19.17 -4.29
C ALA A 229 6.13 18.33 -3.30
N GLU A 230 5.45 18.98 -2.36
CA GLU A 230 4.50 18.29 -1.50
C GLU A 230 3.44 17.56 -2.33
N ARG A 231 2.94 16.45 -1.77
CA ARG A 231 1.97 15.61 -2.46
C ARG A 231 0.73 16.42 -2.84
N ALA A 232 0.38 16.41 -4.12
CA ALA A 232 -0.81 17.08 -4.62
C ALA A 232 -2.09 16.52 -3.97
N GLU A 233 -3.14 17.37 -3.91
CA GLU A 233 -4.45 16.99 -3.38
C GLU A 233 -4.98 15.67 -3.98
N THR A 234 -5.69 14.91 -3.14
CA THR A 234 -6.32 13.65 -3.53
C THR A 234 -7.34 13.89 -4.64
N LYS A 235 -7.18 13.21 -5.77
CA LYS A 235 -8.09 13.30 -6.94
C LYS A 235 -9.20 12.27 -6.95
N GLN A 236 -9.01 11.16 -6.24
CA GLN A 236 -9.97 10.08 -6.11
C GLN A 236 -9.75 9.30 -4.81
N ILE A 237 -10.84 8.82 -4.22
CA ILE A 237 -10.84 7.86 -3.11
C ILE A 237 -11.53 6.58 -3.58
N SER A 238 -10.92 5.41 -3.37
CA SER A 238 -11.53 4.14 -3.77
C SER A 238 -11.14 2.99 -2.85
N ALA A 239 -12.01 1.99 -2.81
CA ALA A 239 -11.80 0.71 -2.15
C ALA A 239 -12.02 -0.42 -3.16
N GLU A 240 -11.24 -1.48 -3.08
CA GLU A 240 -11.45 -2.67 -3.90
C GLU A 240 -11.09 -3.94 -3.16
N SER A 241 -11.76 -5.04 -3.49
CA SER A 241 -11.51 -6.35 -2.88
C SER A 241 -11.45 -7.44 -3.93
N THR A 242 -10.43 -8.29 -3.84
CA THR A 242 -10.34 -9.54 -4.61
C THR A 242 -10.93 -10.67 -3.78
N PHE A 243 -11.93 -11.35 -4.32
CA PHE A 243 -12.63 -12.43 -3.62
C PHE A 243 -11.84 -13.74 -3.70
N ALA A 244 -12.04 -14.62 -2.71
CA ALA A 244 -11.44 -15.95 -2.66
C ALA A 244 -11.89 -16.81 -3.85
N ASP A 245 -13.18 -16.77 -4.13
CA ASP A 245 -13.84 -17.40 -5.27
C ASP A 245 -14.44 -16.33 -6.18
N ASP A 246 -14.60 -16.64 -7.47
CA ASP A 246 -15.21 -15.68 -8.39
C ASP A 246 -16.72 -15.62 -8.17
N LEU A 247 -17.27 -14.41 -8.21
CA LEU A 247 -18.69 -14.15 -8.10
C LEU A 247 -19.35 -14.39 -9.46
N THR A 248 -20.40 -15.21 -9.47
CA THR A 248 -21.04 -15.71 -10.69
C THR A 248 -22.48 -15.23 -10.86
N THR A 249 -23.00 -14.46 -9.90
CA THR A 249 -24.37 -13.93 -9.92
C THR A 249 -24.40 -12.45 -9.53
N LEU A 250 -25.44 -11.75 -9.98
CA LEU A 250 -25.64 -10.35 -9.62
C LEU A 250 -25.92 -10.15 -8.13
N ASP A 251 -26.60 -11.09 -7.48
CA ASP A 251 -26.91 -10.99 -6.05
C ASP A 251 -25.65 -11.09 -5.19
N GLN A 252 -24.73 -12.00 -5.53
CA GLN A 252 -23.40 -12.04 -4.92
C GLN A 252 -22.64 -10.71 -5.07
N LEU A 253 -22.74 -10.05 -6.23
CA LEU A 253 -22.13 -8.73 -6.42
C LEU A 253 -22.79 -7.64 -5.56
N ARG A 254 -24.12 -7.65 -5.45
CA ARG A 254 -24.87 -6.69 -4.63
C ARG A 254 -24.53 -6.80 -3.15
N GLU A 255 -24.37 -8.02 -2.65
CA GLU A 255 -23.90 -8.26 -1.29
C GLU A 255 -22.45 -7.81 -1.11
N ALA A 256 -21.58 -8.14 -2.07
CA ALA A 256 -20.14 -7.87 -1.97
C ALA A 256 -19.78 -6.39 -2.10
N ILE A 257 -20.53 -5.60 -2.89
CA ILE A 257 -20.23 -4.18 -3.11
C ILE A 257 -20.50 -3.31 -1.85
N GLU A 258 -21.42 -3.72 -0.99
CA GLU A 258 -21.84 -2.92 0.18
C GLU A 258 -20.69 -2.68 1.18
N PRO A 259 -19.96 -3.69 1.70
CA PRO A 259 -18.84 -3.45 2.60
C PRO A 259 -17.69 -2.69 1.92
N ILE A 260 -17.47 -2.88 0.61
CA ILE A 260 -16.44 -2.18 -0.17
C ILE A 260 -16.78 -0.70 -0.29
N GLY A 261 -18.01 -0.38 -0.70
CA GLY A 261 -18.49 0.99 -0.80
C GLY A 261 -18.55 1.69 0.55
N ALA A 262 -18.92 1.00 1.62
CA ALA A 262 -18.86 1.52 2.98
C ALA A 262 -17.42 1.88 3.40
N HIS A 263 -16.42 1.07 3.01
CA HIS A 263 -15.02 1.40 3.27
C HIS A 263 -14.55 2.64 2.49
N ALA A 264 -14.86 2.71 1.19
CA ALA A 264 -14.59 3.90 0.38
C ALA A 264 -15.28 5.16 0.95
N HIS A 265 -16.51 5.00 1.46
CA HIS A 265 -17.30 6.08 2.04
C HIS A 265 -16.72 6.59 3.35
N ARG A 266 -16.25 5.71 4.25
CA ARG A 266 -15.54 6.13 5.47
C ARG A 266 -14.32 7.00 5.15
N ARG A 267 -13.55 6.61 4.11
CA ARG A 267 -12.40 7.40 3.65
C ARG A 267 -12.82 8.74 3.05
N LEU A 268 -13.93 8.78 2.32
CA LEU A 268 -14.53 10.03 1.81
C LEU A 268 -14.92 10.98 2.94
N ILE A 269 -15.60 10.47 3.98
CA ILE A 269 -16.01 11.30 5.13
C ILE A 269 -14.80 11.88 5.84
N LYS A 270 -13.74 11.10 6.04
CA LYS A 270 -12.49 11.58 6.63
C LYS A 270 -11.86 12.70 5.80
N HIS A 271 -11.91 12.60 4.48
CA HIS A 271 -11.40 13.62 3.56
C HIS A 271 -12.24 14.92 3.54
N GLY A 272 -13.48 14.90 4.03
CA GLY A 272 -14.28 16.11 4.29
C GLY A 272 -14.89 16.81 3.07
N ARG A 273 -14.70 16.30 1.84
CA ARG A 273 -15.20 16.91 0.59
C ARG A 273 -16.35 16.11 -0.02
N GLY A 274 -17.31 16.80 -0.63
CA GLY A 274 -18.37 16.15 -1.41
C GLY A 274 -17.84 15.61 -2.75
N VAL A 275 -18.52 14.62 -3.33
CA VAL A 275 -18.12 14.02 -4.62
C VAL A 275 -19.27 14.00 -5.60
N ARG A 276 -18.93 14.07 -6.89
CA ARG A 276 -19.91 14.02 -7.99
C ARG A 276 -19.87 12.71 -8.75
N THR A 277 -18.72 12.06 -8.85
CA THR A 277 -18.56 10.88 -9.71
C THR A 277 -18.39 9.63 -8.87
N VAL A 278 -19.22 8.63 -9.15
CA VAL A 278 -19.11 7.27 -8.61
C VAL A 278 -18.61 6.36 -9.73
N THR A 279 -17.60 5.55 -9.44
CA THR A 279 -17.00 4.59 -10.37
C THR A 279 -17.06 3.20 -9.77
N VAL A 280 -17.53 2.23 -10.53
CA VAL A 280 -17.44 0.80 -10.23
C VAL A 280 -16.45 0.15 -11.19
N LYS A 281 -15.51 -0.59 -10.62
CA LYS A 281 -14.51 -1.38 -11.34
C LYS A 281 -14.79 -2.85 -11.08
N LEU A 282 -14.93 -3.63 -12.14
CA LEU A 282 -15.07 -5.07 -12.10
C LEU A 282 -13.86 -5.69 -12.82
N ARG A 283 -13.16 -6.61 -12.15
CA ARG A 283 -12.13 -7.43 -12.80
C ARG A 283 -12.68 -8.83 -12.96
N ARG A 284 -12.67 -9.33 -14.18
CA ARG A 284 -13.12 -10.69 -14.53
C ARG A 284 -12.05 -11.73 -14.20
N SER A 285 -12.42 -13.01 -14.23
CA SER A 285 -11.50 -14.14 -14.02
C SER A 285 -10.35 -14.20 -15.02
N ASP A 286 -10.56 -13.70 -16.24
CA ASP A 286 -9.54 -13.59 -17.31
C ASP A 286 -8.62 -12.35 -17.13
N MET A 287 -8.72 -11.66 -15.99
CA MET A 287 -8.01 -10.43 -15.63
C MET A 287 -8.40 -9.17 -16.44
N SER A 288 -9.35 -9.27 -17.38
CA SER A 288 -9.90 -8.09 -18.06
C SER A 288 -10.65 -7.20 -17.06
N ILE A 289 -10.57 -5.88 -17.28
CA ILE A 289 -11.14 -4.87 -16.37
C ILE A 289 -12.26 -4.14 -17.11
N LEU A 290 -13.42 -4.08 -16.48
CA LEU A 290 -14.57 -3.28 -16.89
C LEU A 290 -14.74 -2.15 -15.88
N THR A 291 -14.88 -0.93 -16.36
CA THR A 291 -15.09 0.25 -15.51
C THR A 291 -16.35 0.98 -15.97
N ARG A 292 -17.26 1.25 -15.03
CA ARG A 292 -18.48 2.02 -15.23
C ARG A 292 -18.47 3.20 -14.27
N SER A 293 -18.84 4.39 -14.75
CA SER A 293 -18.98 5.56 -13.90
C SER A 293 -20.28 6.29 -14.15
N ALA A 294 -20.79 6.98 -13.14
CA ALA A 294 -21.89 7.93 -13.22
C ALA A 294 -21.51 9.22 -12.49
N THR A 295 -21.90 10.36 -13.05
CA THR A 295 -21.69 11.67 -12.44
C THR A 295 -23.05 12.24 -12.03
N LEU A 296 -23.18 12.52 -10.74
CA LEU A 296 -24.35 13.12 -10.11
C LEU A 296 -24.43 14.62 -10.44
N PRO A 297 -25.65 15.19 -10.48
CA PRO A 297 -25.85 16.61 -10.79
C PRO A 297 -25.20 17.53 -9.75
N TYR A 298 -25.20 17.13 -8.48
CA TYR A 298 -24.61 17.86 -7.36
C TYR A 298 -23.57 17.01 -6.61
N ALA A 299 -22.70 17.66 -5.84
CA ALA A 299 -21.73 16.99 -4.99
C ALA A 299 -22.38 16.59 -3.66
N THR A 300 -22.17 15.34 -3.23
CA THR A 300 -22.76 14.81 -2.00
C THR A 300 -21.79 13.91 -1.24
N THR A 301 -22.04 13.75 0.05
CA THR A 301 -21.40 12.77 0.95
C THR A 301 -22.40 11.73 1.45
N GLU A 302 -23.65 11.79 1.00
CA GLU A 302 -24.72 10.89 1.45
C GLU A 302 -24.47 9.46 0.97
N ARG A 303 -24.24 8.55 1.94
CA ARG A 303 -23.92 7.15 1.65
C ARG A 303 -25.02 6.49 0.80
N ALA A 304 -26.29 6.72 1.12
CA ALA A 304 -27.40 6.07 0.42
C ALA A 304 -27.41 6.41 -1.08
N VAL A 305 -27.23 7.68 -1.42
CA VAL A 305 -27.17 8.18 -2.81
C VAL A 305 -25.97 7.57 -3.55
N LEU A 306 -24.78 7.62 -2.93
CA LEU A 306 -23.55 7.10 -3.52
C LEU A 306 -23.60 5.58 -3.74
N MET A 307 -24.14 4.83 -2.77
CA MET A 307 -24.30 3.38 -2.88
C MET A 307 -25.39 2.98 -3.88
N SER A 308 -26.48 3.74 -3.98
CA SER A 308 -27.49 3.57 -5.02
C SER A 308 -26.89 3.76 -6.42
N ALA A 309 -26.07 4.79 -6.62
CA ALA A 309 -25.35 5.00 -7.87
C ALA A 309 -24.37 3.86 -8.17
N ALA A 310 -23.61 3.38 -7.17
CA ALA A 310 -22.70 2.25 -7.34
C ALA A 310 -23.45 0.95 -7.75
N ARG A 311 -24.58 0.63 -7.11
CA ARG A 311 -25.38 -0.56 -7.46
C ARG A 311 -25.91 -0.52 -8.89
N ARG A 312 -26.33 0.66 -9.38
CA ARG A 312 -26.78 0.86 -10.77
C ARG A 312 -25.68 0.66 -11.82
N LEU A 313 -24.41 0.69 -11.41
CA LEU A 313 -23.25 0.51 -12.29
C LEU A 313 -22.76 -0.94 -12.36
N LEU A 314 -23.37 -1.86 -11.59
CA LEU A 314 -23.06 -3.28 -11.66
C LEU A 314 -23.48 -3.89 -13.00
N LEU A 315 -22.74 -4.90 -13.43
CA LEU A 315 -23.03 -5.71 -14.62
C LEU A 315 -23.21 -7.16 -14.18
N ASP A 316 -24.17 -7.87 -14.77
CA ASP A 316 -24.49 -9.24 -14.39
C ASP A 316 -23.37 -10.21 -14.81
N PRO A 317 -22.73 -10.94 -13.86
CA PRO A 317 -21.71 -11.94 -14.19
C PRO A 317 -22.19 -13.06 -15.12
N VAL A 318 -23.51 -13.29 -15.24
CA VAL A 318 -24.04 -14.24 -16.23
C VAL A 318 -23.79 -13.76 -17.65
N GLU A 319 -23.89 -12.45 -17.89
CA GLU A 319 -23.71 -11.85 -19.21
C GLU A 319 -22.24 -11.57 -19.53
N ILE A 320 -21.51 -11.06 -18.53
CA ILE A 320 -20.12 -10.62 -18.70
C ILE A 320 -19.11 -11.62 -18.16
N GLY A 321 -19.52 -12.79 -17.68
CA GLY A 321 -18.66 -13.81 -17.07
C GLY A 321 -18.26 -13.51 -15.61
N PRO A 322 -17.63 -14.49 -14.93
CA PRO A 322 -17.39 -14.41 -13.49
C PRO A 322 -16.45 -13.27 -13.07
N ILE A 323 -16.72 -12.71 -11.90
CA ILE A 323 -16.06 -11.52 -11.37
C ILE A 323 -15.16 -11.88 -10.20
N ARG A 324 -13.88 -11.53 -10.34
CA ARG A 324 -12.81 -11.80 -9.39
C ARG A 324 -12.59 -10.68 -8.39
N LEU A 325 -12.80 -9.42 -8.80
CA LEU A 325 -12.64 -8.24 -7.94
C LEU A 325 -13.70 -7.20 -8.26
N VAL A 326 -14.17 -6.53 -7.20
CA VAL A 326 -15.04 -5.36 -7.26
C VAL A 326 -14.33 -4.19 -6.59
N GLY A 327 -14.44 -3.01 -7.18
CA GLY A 327 -13.98 -1.76 -6.60
C GLY A 327 -15.01 -0.64 -6.74
N VAL A 328 -15.09 0.22 -5.73
CA VAL A 328 -15.92 1.43 -5.71
C VAL A 328 -15.01 2.63 -5.51
N GLY A 329 -15.20 3.67 -6.32
CA GLY A 329 -14.42 4.90 -6.25
C GLY A 329 -15.27 6.15 -6.34
N PHE A 330 -14.79 7.21 -5.71
CA PHE A 330 -15.41 8.52 -5.65
C PHE A 330 -14.42 9.59 -6.12
N SER A 331 -14.86 10.44 -7.04
CA SER A 331 -14.05 11.53 -7.61
C SER A 331 -14.92 12.74 -7.96
N GLY A 332 -14.30 13.77 -8.54
CA GLY A 332 -14.98 15.05 -8.80
C GLY A 332 -15.29 15.77 -7.50
N PHE A 333 -14.26 15.92 -6.64
CA PHE A 333 -14.38 16.55 -5.34
C PHE A 333 -14.87 18.00 -5.44
N SER A 334 -15.67 18.41 -4.47
CA SER A 334 -16.19 19.77 -4.32
C SER A 334 -16.24 20.16 -2.85
N ASP A 335 -15.86 21.40 -2.56
CA ASP A 335 -15.93 21.99 -1.21
C ASP A 335 -17.35 22.47 -0.90
N THR A 336 -18.13 22.78 -1.94
CA THR A 336 -19.56 23.05 -1.83
C THR A 336 -20.33 21.74 -1.86
N GLN A 337 -20.91 21.39 -0.70
CA GLN A 337 -21.87 20.31 -0.55
C GLN A 337 -23.26 20.90 -0.76
N GLN A 338 -24.01 20.38 -1.74
CA GLN A 338 -25.39 20.78 -1.93
C GLN A 338 -26.27 19.57 -1.61
N ALA A 339 -27.04 19.66 -0.52
CA ALA A 339 -28.03 18.65 -0.21
C ALA A 339 -29.07 18.60 -1.33
N SER A 340 -29.57 17.40 -1.65
CA SER A 340 -30.69 17.26 -2.57
C SER A 340 -31.89 18.02 -2.00
N LEU A 341 -32.52 18.87 -2.82
CA LEU A 341 -33.76 19.57 -2.41
C LEU A 341 -34.96 18.61 -2.29
N PHE A 342 -34.83 17.38 -2.81
CA PHE A 342 -35.88 16.34 -2.79
C PHE A 342 -35.27 14.94 -2.57
N PRO A 343 -34.88 14.57 -1.34
CA PRO A 343 -34.23 13.28 -1.03
C PRO A 343 -35.07 12.06 -1.41
N ASP A 344 -36.39 12.20 -1.40
CA ASP A 344 -37.34 11.12 -1.66
C ASP A 344 -37.41 10.75 -3.15
N LEU A 345 -37.15 11.70 -4.06
CA LEU A 345 -37.20 11.47 -5.51
C LEU A 345 -36.01 10.62 -6.00
N ASP A 346 -34.85 10.73 -5.35
CA ASP A 346 -33.66 9.92 -5.62
C ASP A 346 -33.79 8.47 -5.09
N GLN A 347 -34.81 8.19 -4.26
CA GLN A 347 -35.10 6.87 -3.67
C GLN A 347 -36.22 6.09 -4.40
N THR A 348 -36.96 6.73 -5.31
CA THR A 348 -38.25 6.23 -5.82
C THR A 348 -38.23 5.13 -6.89
N GLU A 349 -37.08 4.61 -7.34
CA GLU A 349 -37.07 3.49 -8.32
C GLU A 349 -36.94 2.09 -7.68
N SER A 350 -37.06 1.94 -6.36
CA SER A 350 -37.01 0.61 -5.73
C SER A 350 -38.08 0.34 -4.66
N ILE A 351 -39.33 0.73 -4.88
CA ILE A 351 -40.42 0.32 -3.98
C ILE A 351 -41.67 -0.10 -4.75
N ALA A 352 -41.75 -1.40 -5.03
CA ALA A 352 -43.01 -2.12 -5.14
C ALA A 352 -42.76 -3.57 -4.73
N GLU A 353 -42.72 -3.80 -3.41
CA GLU A 353 -43.25 -5.00 -2.74
C GLU A 353 -43.04 -4.84 -1.21
N THR A 354 -44.08 -4.34 -0.55
CA THR A 354 -44.32 -4.56 0.89
C THR A 354 -45.49 -5.52 0.98
N ASP A 355 -45.33 -6.69 1.60
CA ASP A 355 -45.70 -6.80 3.02
C ASP A 355 -45.29 -8.11 3.72
N GLU A 356 -45.06 -7.95 5.02
CA GLU A 356 -45.29 -8.90 6.12
C GLU A 356 -44.57 -10.26 6.15
N SER A 357 -43.38 -10.28 6.76
CA SER A 357 -43.15 -11.21 7.88
C SER A 357 -42.22 -10.59 8.93
N ALA A 358 -42.79 -10.25 10.08
CA ALA A 358 -42.03 -9.88 11.27
C ALA A 358 -41.40 -11.16 11.86
N SER A 359 -40.19 -11.51 11.40
CA SER A 359 -39.35 -12.49 12.09
C SER A 359 -38.60 -11.78 13.21
N ALA A 360 -38.79 -12.27 14.43
CA ALA A 360 -38.11 -11.80 15.62
C ALA A 360 -36.59 -11.78 15.39
N VAL A 361 -35.97 -10.62 15.58
CA VAL A 361 -34.52 -10.45 15.56
C VAL A 361 -33.95 -11.29 16.71
N ALA A 362 -33.46 -12.48 16.38
CA ALA A 362 -32.65 -13.27 17.28
C ALA A 362 -31.46 -12.41 17.71
N ALA A 363 -31.18 -12.37 19.01
CA ALA A 363 -29.99 -11.72 19.55
C ALA A 363 -28.75 -12.22 18.76
N PRO A 364 -27.79 -11.34 18.44
CA PRO A 364 -26.60 -11.77 17.73
C PRO A 364 -25.95 -12.89 18.52
N GLU A 365 -25.89 -14.08 17.92
CA GLU A 365 -25.09 -15.17 18.46
C GLU A 365 -23.69 -14.63 18.75
N PRO A 366 -23.07 -14.97 19.90
CA PRO A 366 -21.72 -14.51 20.20
C PRO A 366 -20.82 -14.90 19.04
N ARG A 367 -20.24 -13.91 18.34
CA ARG A 367 -19.23 -14.15 17.32
C ARG A 367 -18.13 -14.97 17.97
N VAL A 368 -18.04 -16.25 17.60
CA VAL A 368 -16.91 -17.10 17.98
C VAL A 368 -15.66 -16.34 17.55
N VAL A 369 -14.83 -15.94 18.52
CA VAL A 369 -13.60 -15.19 18.25
C VAL A 369 -12.67 -16.16 17.54
N SER A 370 -12.59 -16.07 16.21
CA SER A 370 -11.65 -16.87 15.45
C SER A 370 -10.27 -16.25 15.58
N TRP A 371 -9.33 -17.01 16.12
CA TRP A 371 -7.93 -16.63 16.23
C TRP A 371 -7.14 -17.07 14.99
N GLY A 372 -6.37 -16.15 14.43
CA GLY A 372 -5.49 -16.35 13.29
C GLY A 372 -4.02 -16.10 13.66
N VAL A 373 -3.12 -16.69 12.88
CA VAL A 373 -1.68 -16.42 12.99
C VAL A 373 -1.41 -14.95 12.69
N GLY A 374 -0.61 -14.32 13.55
CA GLY A 374 -0.25 -12.90 13.46
C GLY A 374 -1.24 -11.96 14.14
N ASP A 375 -2.31 -12.47 14.75
CA ASP A 375 -3.21 -11.67 15.57
C ASP A 375 -2.50 -11.18 16.83
N ASP A 376 -2.69 -9.90 17.16
CA ASP A 376 -2.19 -9.27 18.38
C ASP A 376 -3.15 -9.53 19.56
N VAL A 377 -2.56 -9.89 20.70
CA VAL A 377 -3.28 -10.27 21.93
C VAL A 377 -2.69 -9.60 23.16
N SER A 378 -3.50 -9.50 24.21
CA SER A 378 -3.09 -9.05 25.54
C SER A 378 -3.40 -10.13 26.55
N HIS A 379 -2.53 -10.28 27.55
CA HIS A 379 -2.72 -11.17 28.70
C HIS A 379 -2.34 -10.43 30.00
N PRO A 380 -3.13 -10.54 31.09
CA PRO A 380 -2.87 -9.83 32.34
C PRO A 380 -1.48 -10.07 32.94
N GLU A 381 -0.98 -11.31 32.83
CA GLU A 381 0.32 -11.70 33.38
C GLU A 381 1.51 -11.40 32.44
N PHE A 382 1.30 -11.51 31.13
CA PHE A 382 2.40 -11.54 30.15
C PHE A 382 2.43 -10.30 29.25
N GLY A 383 1.43 -9.43 29.33
CA GLY A 383 1.32 -8.22 28.54
C GLY A 383 0.91 -8.48 27.09
N HIS A 384 1.44 -7.65 26.18
CA HIS A 384 1.17 -7.72 24.75
C HIS A 384 1.90 -8.91 24.11
N GLY A 385 1.22 -9.59 23.19
CA GLY A 385 1.80 -10.67 22.41
C GLY A 385 1.13 -10.84 21.06
N TRP A 386 1.56 -11.88 20.36
CA TRP A 386 1.01 -12.23 19.06
C TRP A 386 0.93 -13.75 18.89
N ILE A 387 -0.06 -14.18 18.11
CA ILE A 387 -0.32 -15.61 17.87
C ILE A 387 0.65 -16.15 16.81
N GLN A 388 1.50 -17.11 17.20
CA GLN A 388 2.43 -17.78 16.28
C GLN A 388 1.78 -18.95 15.54
N GLY A 389 0.78 -19.59 16.15
CA GLY A 389 0.12 -20.78 15.62
C GLY A 389 -1.21 -21.04 16.31
N THR A 390 -2.20 -21.50 15.56
CA THR A 390 -3.51 -21.93 16.08
C THR A 390 -3.88 -23.28 15.45
N GLY A 391 -4.60 -24.10 16.21
CA GLY A 391 -5.05 -25.42 15.75
C GLY A 391 -5.41 -26.33 16.91
N HIS A 392 -6.23 -27.35 16.65
CA HIS A 392 -6.59 -28.37 17.66
C HIS A 392 -7.13 -27.80 18.99
N GLY A 393 -7.87 -26.68 18.94
CA GLY A 393 -8.45 -26.04 20.13
C GLY A 393 -7.45 -25.25 20.99
N VAL A 394 -6.21 -25.09 20.53
CA VAL A 394 -5.18 -24.30 21.22
C VAL A 394 -4.57 -23.22 20.33
N MET A 395 -3.98 -22.22 20.97
CA MET A 395 -3.19 -21.18 20.34
C MET A 395 -1.85 -21.00 21.08
N THR A 396 -0.77 -20.83 20.33
CA THR A 396 0.54 -20.47 20.89
C THR A 396 0.77 -18.99 20.69
N VAL A 397 0.87 -18.26 21.80
CA VAL A 397 1.10 -16.82 21.87
C VAL A 397 2.54 -16.58 22.26
N ARG A 398 3.20 -15.65 21.58
CA ARG A 398 4.50 -15.10 21.99
C ARG A 398 4.31 -13.68 22.51
N PHE A 399 4.75 -13.44 23.74
CA PHE A 399 4.59 -12.16 24.43
C PHE A 399 5.83 -11.30 24.24
N GLU A 400 5.80 -10.45 23.20
CA GLU A 400 6.88 -9.56 22.85
C GLU A 400 6.37 -8.28 22.17
N THR A 401 7.13 -7.20 22.34
CA THR A 401 6.96 -5.91 21.67
C THR A 401 8.33 -5.40 21.23
N ARG A 402 8.37 -4.25 20.54
CA ARG A 402 9.63 -3.55 20.26
C ARG A 402 10.44 -3.29 21.54
N GLY A 403 9.80 -2.83 22.62
CA GLY A 403 10.50 -2.44 23.85
C GLY A 403 10.79 -3.58 24.82
N SER A 404 9.98 -4.66 24.83
CA SER A 404 10.26 -5.82 25.68
C SER A 404 11.42 -6.69 25.18
N GLY A 405 11.73 -6.64 23.88
CA GLY A 405 12.67 -7.56 23.25
C GLY A 405 12.08 -8.98 23.06
N PRO A 406 12.92 -9.98 22.69
CA PRO A 406 12.46 -11.34 22.43
C PRO A 406 11.76 -11.97 23.63
N GLY A 407 10.52 -12.39 23.41
CA GLY A 407 9.62 -12.81 24.48
C GLY A 407 9.50 -14.32 24.68
N ILE A 408 8.76 -14.70 25.73
CA ILE A 408 8.39 -16.10 25.97
C ILE A 408 7.21 -16.52 25.09
N ALA A 409 7.12 -17.82 24.80
CA ALA A 409 5.93 -18.42 24.21
C ALA A 409 5.15 -19.22 25.27
N ARG A 410 3.82 -19.16 25.18
CA ARG A 410 2.87 -19.92 26.00
C ARG A 410 1.74 -20.43 25.11
N THR A 411 1.18 -21.57 25.47
CA THR A 411 0.05 -22.17 24.76
C THR A 411 -1.18 -22.12 25.65
N PHE A 412 -2.28 -21.63 25.09
CA PHE A 412 -3.56 -21.46 25.76
C PHE A 412 -4.65 -22.19 24.97
N GLY A 413 -5.78 -22.46 25.63
CA GLY A 413 -7.01 -22.81 24.91
C GLY A 413 -7.47 -21.63 24.05
N VAL A 414 -8.12 -21.89 22.91
CA VAL A 414 -8.66 -20.81 22.07
C VAL A 414 -9.74 -19.97 22.77
N ASP A 415 -10.38 -20.55 23.78
CA ASP A 415 -11.42 -19.92 24.61
C ASP A 415 -10.88 -19.40 25.96
N ASP A 416 -9.55 -19.30 26.12
CA ASP A 416 -8.95 -18.83 27.36
C ASP A 416 -9.36 -17.37 27.66
N PRO A 417 -10.05 -17.09 28.77
CA PRO A 417 -10.56 -15.76 29.09
C PRO A 417 -9.46 -14.75 29.41
N GLY A 418 -8.23 -15.21 29.70
CA GLY A 418 -7.07 -14.37 29.93
C GLY A 418 -6.48 -13.79 28.65
N VAL A 419 -6.82 -14.32 27.48
CA VAL A 419 -6.29 -13.86 26.19
C VAL A 419 -7.35 -13.02 25.47
N THR A 420 -7.10 -11.71 25.37
CA THR A 420 -7.98 -10.77 24.68
C THR A 420 -7.32 -10.18 23.45
N ARG A 421 -8.10 -9.66 22.49
CA ARG A 421 -7.58 -8.90 21.35
C ARG A 421 -6.83 -7.66 21.85
N ALA A 422 -5.66 -7.38 21.30
CA ALA A 422 -4.91 -6.16 21.58
C ALA A 422 -4.93 -5.21 20.38
N ASP A 423 -4.75 -3.91 20.65
CA ASP A 423 -4.42 -2.95 19.61
C ASP A 423 -3.01 -3.26 19.06
N PRO A 424 -2.85 -3.59 17.77
CA PRO A 424 -1.55 -3.90 17.21
C PRO A 424 -0.56 -2.73 17.30
N VAL A 425 -1.01 -1.47 17.40
CA VAL A 425 -0.14 -0.30 17.57
C VAL A 425 0.63 -0.36 18.89
N ALA A 426 0.08 -0.98 19.94
CA ALA A 426 0.76 -1.14 21.21
C ALA A 426 2.07 -1.95 21.10
N SER A 427 2.21 -2.80 20.07
CA SER A 427 3.44 -3.57 19.81
C SER A 427 4.66 -2.69 19.44
N LEU A 428 4.44 -1.44 19.02
CA LEU A 428 5.51 -0.48 18.74
C LEU A 428 6.17 0.04 20.02
N ASP A 429 5.45 0.05 21.14
CA ASP A 429 5.96 0.51 22.44
C ASP A 429 6.72 1.86 22.32
N TRP A 430 6.14 2.77 21.53
CA TRP A 430 6.57 4.15 21.44
C TRP A 430 5.77 4.99 22.43
N PRO A 431 6.35 6.06 22.99
CA PRO A 431 5.59 7.02 23.78
C PRO A 431 4.40 7.50 22.95
N GLN A 432 3.21 7.54 23.56
CA GLN A 432 2.07 8.21 22.92
C GLN A 432 2.42 9.69 22.82
N GLU A 433 2.84 10.11 21.62
CA GLU A 433 2.89 11.53 21.29
C GLU A 433 1.46 12.07 21.39
N SER A 434 1.27 13.17 22.11
CA SER A 434 0.02 13.93 22.14
C SER A 434 -0.22 14.50 20.74
N ALA A 435 -0.76 13.68 19.84
CA ALA A 435 -1.02 14.07 18.48
C ALA A 435 -2.36 14.80 18.41
N GLU A 436 -2.32 16.07 17.98
CA GLU A 436 -3.49 16.69 17.37
C GLU A 436 -3.98 15.80 16.20
N PRO A 437 -5.30 15.66 16.00
CA PRO A 437 -5.83 14.86 14.90
C PRO A 437 -5.58 15.61 13.59
N VAL A 438 -4.58 15.18 12.83
CA VAL A 438 -4.35 15.67 11.46
C VAL A 438 -4.49 14.51 10.47
N ASP A 439 -5.23 14.83 9.40
CA ASP A 439 -5.79 14.00 8.34
C ASP A 439 -4.84 12.94 7.74
N ASP A 440 -5.35 11.73 7.49
CA ASP A 440 -4.52 10.64 6.94
C ASP A 440 -5.35 9.71 6.04
N GLY A 441 -5.27 9.94 4.73
CA GLY A 441 -6.08 9.33 3.68
C GLY A 441 -5.70 7.92 3.22
N THR A 442 -5.05 7.09 4.07
CA THR A 442 -4.54 5.78 3.63
C THR A 442 -4.74 4.66 4.67
N GLU A 443 -5.89 3.98 4.60
CA GLU A 443 -6.04 2.59 5.06
C GLU A 443 -6.19 1.71 3.81
N ILE A 444 -5.39 0.63 3.72
CA ILE A 444 -5.46 -0.41 2.67
C ILE A 444 -6.26 -1.58 3.21
#